data_AF-A0A849TP50-F1
#
_entry.id   AF-A0A849TP50-F1
#
_cell.length_a   1.000
_cell.length_b   1.000
_cell.length_c   1.000
_cell.angle_alpha   90.00
_cell.angle_beta   90.00
_cell.angle_gamma   90.00
#
_symmetry.space_group_name_H-M   'P 1'
#
loop_
_entity.id
_entity.type
_entity.pdbx_description
1 polymer ?
#
loop_
_entity_poly.entity_id
_entity_poly.type
_entity_poly.pdbx_seq_one_letter_code
_entity_poly.pdbx_strand_id
1 'polypeptide(L)'
;MMRPVTEFNSIAANVEVPVRSRAPGFSSSDASLIALERVADDIRSRFGLDEFISQADLVASLTYVMATPGARQRWMRAFGSPLGRALIAAKRDLNTTLAAVLVLVPTAKH
;
A
#
# COMPACT_ATOMS: atom_id res chain seq x y z
N MET A 1 48.03 -46.47 -0.48
CA MET A 1 47.68 -47.47 -1.51
C MET A 1 46.16 -47.68 -1.50
N MET A 2 45.55 -47.59 -2.69
CA MET A 2 44.24 -48.12 -3.14
C MET A 2 42.90 -47.75 -2.44
N ARG A 3 41.96 -47.20 -3.26
CA ARG A 3 40.48 -47.15 -3.09
C ARG A 3 39.84 -48.46 -3.62
N PRO A 4 38.56 -48.80 -3.35
CA PRO A 4 37.36 -48.23 -4.04
C PRO A 4 36.07 -48.10 -3.16
N VAL A 5 35.13 -47.14 -3.38
CA VAL A 5 33.89 -47.15 -4.23
C VAL A 5 33.09 -48.46 -4.08
N THR A 6 31.85 -48.56 -3.58
CA THR A 6 30.51 -48.10 -4.06
C THR A 6 29.51 -48.64 -3.00
N GLU A 7 28.43 -47.98 -2.57
CA GLU A 7 27.12 -48.03 -3.25
C GLU A 7 26.14 -46.98 -2.69
N PHE A 8 25.51 -46.28 -3.62
CA PHE A 8 24.20 -45.67 -3.47
C PHE A 8 23.15 -46.76 -3.25
N ASN A 9 22.25 -46.60 -2.28
CA ASN A 9 20.86 -46.92 -2.56
C ASN A 9 19.89 -46.09 -1.70
N SER A 10 19.21 -45.18 -2.39
CA SER A 10 18.04 -44.45 -1.94
C SER A 10 16.83 -45.38 -1.90
N ILE A 11 16.10 -45.45 -0.79
CA ILE A 11 14.64 -45.67 -0.84
C ILE A 11 13.98 -44.82 0.23
N ALA A 12 13.20 -43.87 -0.26
CA ALA A 12 12.26 -43.03 0.46
C ALA A 12 11.08 -43.85 0.99
N ALA A 13 10.49 -43.45 2.12
CA ALA A 13 9.05 -43.17 2.18
C ALA A 13 8.62 -42.75 3.60
N ASN A 14 7.79 -41.71 3.61
CA ASN A 14 6.75 -41.41 4.60
C ASN A 14 7.19 -40.96 6.00
N VAL A 15 7.71 -39.74 6.05
CA VAL A 15 7.21 -38.80 7.05
C VAL A 15 6.38 -37.76 6.31
N GLU A 16 5.07 -37.98 6.29
CA GLU A 16 4.10 -36.93 5.92
C GLU A 16 4.18 -35.85 7.01
N VAL A 17 5.16 -34.97 6.88
CA VAL A 17 5.14 -33.69 7.57
C VAL A 17 4.07 -32.89 6.86
N PRO A 18 2.99 -32.44 7.52
CA PRO A 18 2.06 -31.52 6.88
C PRO A 18 2.84 -30.24 6.60
N VAL A 19 3.27 -30.08 5.34
CA VAL A 19 3.74 -28.81 4.78
C VAL A 19 2.50 -27.90 4.70
N ARG A 20 2.10 -27.38 5.85
CA ARG A 20 1.46 -26.08 5.90
C ARG A 20 2.57 -25.08 5.63
N SER A 21 2.86 -24.85 4.35
CA SER A 21 3.50 -23.63 3.89
C SER A 21 2.61 -22.46 4.28
N ARG A 22 2.71 -22.03 5.55
CA ARG A 22 2.25 -20.74 6.00
C ARG A 22 3.15 -19.74 5.27
N ALA A 23 2.59 -19.10 4.25
CA ALA A 23 3.15 -17.88 3.70
C ALA A 23 3.51 -16.93 4.86
N PRO A 24 4.60 -16.15 4.75
CA PRO A 24 5.03 -15.24 5.80
C PRO A 24 3.86 -14.34 6.18
N GLY A 25 3.63 -14.19 7.48
CA GLY A 25 2.57 -13.36 8.02
C GLY A 25 2.80 -11.89 7.71
N PHE A 26 2.52 -11.47 6.49
CA PHE A 26 2.21 -10.08 6.22
C PHE A 26 0.95 -9.77 7.02
N SER A 27 1.09 -8.89 8.01
CA SER A 27 -0.08 -8.37 8.70
C SER A 27 -0.97 -7.72 7.64
N SER A 28 -2.30 -7.89 7.75
CA SER A 28 -3.24 -7.21 6.87
C SER A 28 -3.00 -5.69 6.83
N SER A 29 -2.42 -5.14 7.90
CA SER A 29 -1.98 -3.75 8.01
C SER A 29 -0.81 -3.41 7.08
N ASP A 30 0.18 -4.29 6.94
CA ASP A 30 1.34 -4.07 6.07
C ASP A 30 0.95 -4.12 4.59
N ALA A 31 0.10 -5.08 4.22
CA ALA A 31 -0.44 -5.17 2.87
C ALA A 31 -1.30 -3.94 2.51
N SER A 32 -2.04 -3.40 3.47
CA SER A 32 -2.86 -2.19 3.28
C SER A 32 -2.00 -0.94 3.14
N LEU A 33 -0.89 -0.84 3.90
CA LEU A 33 0.05 0.27 3.79
C LEU A 33 0.78 0.26 2.44
N ILE A 34 1.28 -0.90 2.00
CA ILE A 34 1.92 -1.05 0.68
C ILE A 34 0.94 -0.71 -0.46
N ALA A 35 -0.32 -1.11 -0.34
CA ALA A 35 -1.35 -0.74 -1.30
C ALA A 35 -1.60 0.78 -1.32
N LEU A 36 -1.61 1.42 -0.15
CA LEU A 36 -1.78 2.86 -0.02
C LEU A 36 -0.59 3.65 -0.57
N GLU A 37 0.64 3.18 -0.35
CA GLU A 37 1.86 3.77 -0.90
C GLU A 37 1.87 3.74 -2.43
N ARG A 38 1.47 2.61 -3.03
CA ARG A 38 1.32 2.51 -4.50
C ARG A 38 0.26 3.46 -5.03
N VAL A 39 -0.87 3.57 -4.35
CA VAL A 39 -1.93 4.51 -4.73
C VAL A 39 -1.46 5.96 -4.57
N ALA A 40 -0.68 6.25 -3.53
CA ALA A 40 -0.09 7.56 -3.32
C ALA A 40 0.85 7.94 -4.48
N ASP A 41 1.68 7.01 -4.97
CA ASP A 41 2.53 7.24 -6.14
C ASP A 41 1.71 7.46 -7.42
N ASP A 42 0.67 6.66 -7.64
CA ASP A 42 -0.26 6.86 -8.76
C ASP A 42 -0.92 8.24 -8.71
N ILE A 43 -1.34 8.69 -7.52
CA ILE A 43 -1.92 10.02 -7.30
C ILE A 43 -0.88 11.12 -7.61
N ARG A 44 0.35 10.98 -7.11
CA ARG A 44 1.41 11.96 -7.38
C ARG A 44 1.66 12.12 -8.87
N SER A 45 1.85 10.99 -9.56
CA SER A 45 2.14 10.96 -10.99
C SER A 45 0.98 11.51 -11.82
N ARG A 46 -0.27 11.10 -11.53
CA ARG A 46 -1.45 11.51 -12.30
C ARG A 46 -1.80 12.98 -12.13
N PHE A 47 -1.60 13.53 -10.92
CA PHE A 47 -1.97 14.92 -10.63
C PHE A 47 -0.80 15.90 -10.71
N GLY A 48 0.43 15.40 -10.87
CA GLY A 48 1.65 16.20 -10.93
C GLY A 48 2.00 16.81 -9.57
N LEU A 49 1.98 15.99 -8.51
CA LEU A 49 2.19 16.46 -7.12
C LEU A 49 3.62 16.24 -6.62
N ASP A 50 4.51 15.71 -7.45
CA ASP A 50 5.84 15.27 -7.04
C ASP A 50 6.73 16.35 -6.40
N GLU A 51 6.58 17.59 -6.85
CA GLU A 51 7.30 18.75 -6.33
C GLU A 51 6.58 19.45 -5.17
N PHE A 52 5.32 19.10 -4.90
CA PHE A 52 4.45 19.81 -3.95
C PHE A 52 4.18 19.05 -2.65
N ILE A 53 4.37 17.73 -2.65
CA ILE A 53 4.15 16.90 -1.46
C ILE A 53 5.10 15.70 -1.44
N SER A 54 5.63 15.39 -0.26
CA SER A 54 6.41 14.17 -0.06
C SER A 54 5.49 12.93 -0.07
N GLN A 55 6.05 11.77 -0.38
CA GLN A 55 5.28 10.51 -0.38
C GLN A 55 4.73 10.21 1.03
N ALA A 56 5.55 10.43 2.06
CA ALA A 56 5.15 10.24 3.46
C ALA A 56 4.00 11.16 3.86
N ASP A 57 4.06 12.45 3.50
CA ASP A 57 3.00 13.41 3.82
C ASP A 57 1.70 13.12 3.08
N LEU A 58 1.80 12.61 1.84
CA LEU A 58 0.64 12.18 1.07
C LEU A 58 -0.02 10.97 1.71
N VAL A 59 0.73 9.92 2.03
CA VAL A 59 0.21 8.71 2.68
C VAL A 59 -0.42 9.05 4.04
N ALA A 60 0.23 9.90 4.84
CA ALA A 60 -0.32 10.37 6.11
C ALA A 60 -1.63 11.15 5.92
N SER A 61 -1.67 12.06 4.94
CA SER A 61 -2.88 12.83 4.59
C SER A 61 -4.02 11.92 4.14
N LEU A 62 -3.74 10.94 3.27
CA LEU A 62 -4.73 9.98 2.77
C LEU A 62 -5.26 9.10 3.91
N THR A 63 -4.38 8.58 4.77
CA THR A 63 -4.76 7.78 5.94
C THR A 63 -5.71 8.57 6.84
N TYR A 64 -5.36 9.82 7.14
CA TYR A 64 -6.16 10.69 8.00
C TYR A 64 -7.52 11.07 7.38
N VAL A 65 -7.55 11.34 6.07
CA VAL A 65 -8.79 11.62 5.33
C VAL A 65 -9.68 10.38 5.29
N MET A 66 -9.14 9.19 5.01
CA MET A 66 -9.92 7.95 4.93
C MET A 66 -10.51 7.53 6.28
N ALA A 67 -9.78 7.75 7.38
CA ALA A 67 -10.26 7.52 8.74
C ALA A 67 -11.39 8.47 9.16
N THR A 68 -11.63 9.55 8.43
CA THR A 68 -12.66 10.52 8.77
C THR A 68 -14.02 10.08 8.24
N PRO A 69 -15.06 9.93 9.09
CA PRO A 69 -16.40 9.59 8.63
C PRO A 69 -17.07 10.79 7.96
N GLY A 70 -17.80 10.55 6.88
CA GLY A 70 -18.63 11.55 6.19
C GLY A 70 -17.91 12.39 5.14
N ALA A 71 -18.54 12.57 3.98
CA ALA A 71 -17.95 13.26 2.83
C ALA A 71 -17.53 14.71 3.13
N ARG A 72 -18.37 15.46 3.87
CA ARG A 72 -18.08 16.85 4.25
C ARG A 72 -16.87 16.94 5.17
N GLN A 73 -16.77 16.09 6.19
CA GLN A 73 -15.61 16.12 7.08
C GLN A 73 -14.33 15.70 6.34
N ARG A 74 -14.39 14.67 5.48
CA ARG A 74 -13.25 14.27 4.63
C ARG A 74 -12.74 15.43 3.78
N TRP A 75 -13.66 16.19 3.18
CA TRP A 75 -13.30 17.37 2.41
C TRP A 75 -12.60 18.43 3.26
N MET A 76 -13.17 18.80 4.41
CA MET A 76 -12.56 19.80 5.30
C MET A 76 -11.16 19.36 5.77
N ARG A 77 -10.98 18.06 6.04
CA ARG A 77 -9.69 17.50 6.44
C ARG A 77 -8.68 17.50 5.31
N ALA A 78 -9.11 17.14 4.10
CA ALA A 78 -8.25 17.20 2.92
C ALA A 78 -7.82 18.64 2.64
N PHE A 79 -8.75 19.60 2.68
CA PHE A 79 -8.46 21.03 2.50
C PHE A 79 -7.40 21.54 3.48
N GLY A 80 -7.48 21.15 4.76
CA GLY A 80 -6.52 21.55 5.79
C GLY A 80 -5.20 20.77 5.79
N SER A 81 -5.09 19.69 5.01
CA SER A 81 -3.94 18.79 5.00
C SER A 81 -2.84 19.23 4.01
N PRO A 82 -1.62 18.67 4.11
CA PRO A 82 -0.59 18.80 3.09
C PRO A 82 -1.10 18.48 1.68
N LEU A 83 -1.97 17.47 1.51
CA LEU A 83 -2.59 17.14 0.23
C LEU A 83 -3.41 18.31 -0.33
N GLY A 84 -4.24 18.95 0.47
CA GLY A 84 -5.06 20.08 0.03
C GLY A 84 -4.21 21.27 -0.40
N ARG A 85 -3.14 21.57 0.35
CA ARG A 85 -2.18 22.62 0.00
C ARG A 85 -1.44 22.31 -1.29
N ALA A 86 -1.01 21.07 -1.48
CA ALA A 86 -0.33 20.63 -2.69
C ALA A 86 -1.24 20.72 -3.92
N LEU A 87 -2.51 20.33 -3.79
CA LEU A 87 -3.50 20.45 -4.86
C LEU A 87 -3.76 21.91 -5.25
N ILE A 88 -3.86 22.81 -4.27
CA ILE A 88 -4.00 24.26 -4.52
C ILE A 88 -2.74 24.81 -5.20
N ALA A 89 -1.54 24.44 -4.74
CA ALA A 89 -0.27 24.87 -5.33
C ALA A 89 -0.12 24.38 -6.78
N ALA A 90 -0.54 23.15 -7.05
CA ALA A 90 -0.60 22.56 -8.39
C ALA A 90 -1.76 23.09 -9.26
N LYS A 91 -2.51 24.10 -8.79
CA LYS A 91 -3.68 24.69 -9.46
C LYS A 91 -4.75 23.67 -9.86
N ARG A 92 -4.95 22.64 -9.03
CA ARG A 92 -5.96 21.60 -9.24
C ARG A 92 -7.25 21.97 -8.52
N ASP A 93 -8.38 21.64 -9.15
CA ASP A 93 -9.68 21.73 -8.47
C ASP A 93 -9.72 20.72 -7.33
N LEU A 94 -9.83 21.22 -6.10
CA LEU A 94 -9.78 20.38 -4.90
C LEU A 94 -10.97 19.43 -4.83
N ASN A 95 -12.17 19.85 -5.24
CA ASN A 95 -13.37 19.00 -5.17
C ASN A 95 -13.26 17.82 -6.12
N THR A 96 -12.97 18.09 -7.39
CA THR A 96 -12.81 17.09 -8.44
C THR A 96 -11.64 16.17 -8.15
N THR A 97 -10.49 16.74 -7.76
CA THR A 97 -9.29 15.94 -7.52
C THR A 97 -9.42 15.09 -6.27
N LEU A 98 -10.01 15.62 -5.19
CA LEU A 98 -10.27 14.83 -3.99
C LEU A 98 -11.27 13.72 -4.26
N ALA A 99 -12.33 13.97 -5.04
CA ALA A 99 -13.28 12.93 -5.44
C ALA A 99 -12.58 11.81 -6.23
N ALA A 100 -11.72 12.16 -7.19
CA ALA A 100 -10.94 11.19 -7.95
C ALA A 100 -9.95 10.41 -7.06
N VAL A 101 -9.26 11.09 -6.16
CA VAL A 101 -8.35 10.48 -5.17
C VAL A 101 -9.09 9.49 -4.29
N LEU A 102 -10.26 9.85 -3.74
CA LEU A 102 -11.04 8.98 -2.87
C LEU A 102 -11.59 7.74 -3.58
N VAL A 103 -11.77 7.79 -4.90
CA VAL A 103 -12.11 6.61 -5.73
C VAL A 103 -10.92 5.68 -5.90
N LEU A 104 -9.70 6.22 -5.97
CA LEU A 104 -8.47 5.44 -6.17
C LEU A 104 -7.99 4.78 -4.86
N VAL A 105 -8.31 5.34 -3.70
CA VAL A 105 -7.91 4.75 -2.42
C VAL A 105 -8.75 3.49 -2.16
N PRO A 106 -8.13 2.31 -1.99
CA PRO A 106 -8.86 1.10 -1.64
C PRO A 106 -9.62 1.37 -0.34
N THR A 107 -10.95 1.39 -0.45
CA THR A 107 -11.79 1.39 0.74
C THR A 107 -11.60 0.03 1.38
N ALA A 108 -10.81 0.01 2.47
CA ALA A 108 -10.80 -1.12 3.37
C ALA A 108 -12.25 -1.30 3.85
N LYS A 109 -12.99 -2.20 3.20
CA LYS A 109 -14.23 -2.72 3.75
C LYS A 109 -13.81 -3.47 5.00
N HIS A 110 -14.07 -2.86 6.15
CA HIS A 110 -14.14 -3.58 7.43
C HIS A 110 -15.31 -4.56 7.39
#